data_AF-A0A9N9L1R0-F1
#
_entry.id   AF-A0A9N9L1R0-F1
#
_cell.length_a   1.000
_cell.length_b   1.000
_cell.length_c   1.000
_cell.angle_alpha   90.00
_cell.angle_beta   90.00
_cell.angle_gamma   90.00
#
_symmetry.space_group_name_H-M   'P 1'
#
loop_
_entity.id
_entity.type
_entity.pdbx_description
1 polymer ?
#
loop_
_entity_poly.entity_id
_entity_poly.type
_entity_poly.pdbx_seq_one_letter_code
_entity_poly.pdbx_strand_id
1 'polypeptide(L)'
;MASNSANDANPTFETIQASLSKVKNAAQLQELMNINSDFVAEALVTLVARGRRNERQNHLRDIGNFREYDKQQIGLEEKQAQVDVLKTLVASLERRLAALQYNQVENREDLKSELRRAQKDLDHERKTVVYLRDQLRNQQTQFTAQRSPAYRDPTPFGGAHGQSPMALQIYLMELRLKLHANRDWWTDESDRMRYVLSTLEGSPKLCFAQFVNSDGTFREITTVEEIMDQLQKLPTQSA
;
A
#
# COMPACT_ATOMS: atom_id res chain seq x y z
N MET A 1 -32.39 -3.16 -28.56
CA MET A 1 -31.86 -1.79 -28.50
C MET A 1 -30.47 -1.88 -27.93
N ALA A 2 -29.46 -1.65 -28.78
CA ALA A 2 -28.06 -1.91 -28.50
C ALA A 2 -27.44 -0.82 -27.63
N SER A 3 -26.56 -1.27 -26.75
CA SER A 3 -25.86 -0.54 -25.70
C SER A 3 -24.88 0.49 -26.26
N ASN A 4 -25.01 1.76 -25.88
CA ASN A 4 -23.94 2.75 -26.02
C ASN A 4 -23.05 2.68 -24.78
N SER A 5 -21.87 2.07 -24.94
CA SER A 5 -20.76 2.13 -23.99
C SER A 5 -19.57 2.82 -24.68
N ALA A 6 -19.64 4.14 -24.79
CA ALA A 6 -18.47 4.96 -25.08
C ALA A 6 -17.87 5.38 -23.72
N ASN A 7 -16.89 4.61 -23.29
CA ASN A 7 -16.10 4.86 -22.09
C ASN A 7 -15.05 5.92 -22.48
N ASP A 8 -15.45 7.20 -22.49
CA ASP A 8 -14.51 8.31 -22.61
C ASP A 8 -13.71 8.41 -21.31
N ALA A 9 -12.53 7.78 -21.30
CA ALA A 9 -11.56 7.86 -20.24
C ALA A 9 -11.03 9.31 -20.17
N ASN A 10 -11.67 10.14 -19.36
CA ASN A 10 -11.20 11.48 -19.06
C ASN A 10 -9.89 11.35 -18.25
N PRO A 11 -8.72 11.76 -18.79
CA PRO A 11 -7.46 11.59 -18.10
C PRO A 11 -7.48 12.41 -16.80
N THR A 12 -7.20 11.75 -15.68
CA THR A 12 -7.13 12.40 -14.37
C THR A 12 -6.07 13.49 -14.37
N PHE A 13 -6.26 14.53 -13.56
CA PHE A 13 -5.33 15.67 -13.43
C PHE A 13 -3.88 15.23 -13.17
N GLU A 14 -3.69 14.15 -12.40
CA GLU A 14 -2.38 13.52 -12.16
C GLU A 14 -1.74 12.97 -13.43
N THR A 15 -2.54 12.38 -14.33
CA THR A 15 -2.07 11.86 -15.62
C THR A 15 -1.63 13.01 -16.55
N ILE A 16 -2.34 14.14 -16.50
CA ILE A 16 -2.00 15.35 -17.26
C ILE A 16 -0.71 15.98 -16.71
N GLN A 17 -0.54 16.05 -15.37
CA GLN A 17 0.68 16.56 -14.73
C GLN A 17 1.90 15.66 -14.96
N ALA A 18 1.73 14.33 -14.89
CA ALA A 18 2.78 13.37 -15.20
C ALA A 18 3.19 13.44 -16.69
N SER A 19 2.25 13.78 -17.57
CA SER A 19 2.53 13.97 -19.00
C SER A 19 3.24 15.30 -19.27
N LEU A 20 2.82 16.38 -18.59
CA LEU A 20 3.45 17.70 -18.68
C LEU A 20 4.90 17.70 -18.17
N SER A 21 5.18 17.03 -17.05
CA SER A 21 6.54 16.87 -16.52
C SER A 21 7.45 16.06 -17.47
N LYS A 22 6.93 14.99 -18.09
CA LYS A 22 7.65 14.24 -19.13
C LYS A 22 7.97 15.08 -20.36
N VAL A 23 7.02 15.90 -20.83
CA VAL A 23 7.22 16.81 -21.97
C VAL A 23 8.23 17.90 -21.63
N LYS A 24 8.20 18.45 -20.40
CA LYS A 24 9.18 19.46 -19.94
C LYS A 24 10.60 18.90 -19.90
N ASN A 25 10.77 17.67 -19.38
CA ASN A 25 12.06 16.98 -19.36
C ASN A 25 12.56 16.62 -20.77
N ALA A 26 11.65 16.24 -21.68
CA ALA A 26 12.00 15.96 -23.08
C ALA A 26 12.44 17.23 -23.83
N ALA A 27 11.76 18.37 -23.61
CA ALA A 27 12.13 19.65 -24.20
C ALA A 27 13.51 20.14 -23.70
N GLN A 28 13.82 19.95 -22.42
CA GLN A 28 15.13 20.30 -21.84
C GLN A 28 16.25 19.39 -22.38
N LEU A 29 15.98 18.10 -22.60
CA LEU A 29 16.92 17.20 -23.27
C LEU A 29 17.14 17.59 -24.74
N GLN A 30 16.09 18.02 -25.45
CA GLN A 30 16.18 18.53 -26.81
C GLN A 30 17.04 19.80 -26.90
N GLU A 31 16.89 20.71 -25.94
CA GLU A 31 17.68 21.95 -25.85
C GLU A 31 19.17 21.65 -25.61
N LEU A 32 19.48 20.68 -24.73
CA LEU A 32 20.85 20.19 -24.53
C LEU A 32 21.44 19.52 -25.78
N MET A 33 20.63 18.85 -26.59
CA MET A 33 21.07 18.27 -27.87
C MET A 33 21.30 19.34 -28.96
N ASN A 34 20.47 20.38 -29.03
CA ASN A 34 20.62 21.47 -30.00
C ASN A 34 21.87 22.31 -29.72
N ILE A 35 22.19 22.57 -28.45
CA ILE A 35 23.46 23.21 -28.04
C ILE A 35 24.67 22.38 -28.52
N ASN A 36 24.51 21.06 -28.61
CA ASN A 36 25.55 20.13 -29.05
C ASN A 36 25.77 20.19 -30.57
N SER A 37 24.72 20.40 -31.39
CA SER A 37 24.86 20.49 -32.85
C SER A 37 25.46 21.82 -33.30
N ASP A 38 24.99 22.92 -32.73
CA ASP A 38 25.38 24.27 -33.18
C ASP A 38 26.84 24.56 -32.84
N PHE A 39 27.32 24.07 -31.69
CA PHE A 39 28.71 24.27 -31.27
C PHE A 39 29.70 23.35 -32.03
N VAL A 40 29.32 22.12 -32.35
CA VAL A 40 30.13 21.24 -33.21
C VAL A 40 30.20 21.83 -34.62
N ALA A 41 29.12 22.41 -35.13
CA ALA A 41 29.11 23.12 -36.40
C ALA A 41 30.04 24.35 -36.38
N GLU A 42 30.01 25.17 -35.32
CA GLU A 42 30.87 26.37 -35.20
C GLU A 42 32.37 26.02 -35.08
N ALA A 43 32.70 24.98 -34.31
CA ALA A 43 34.07 24.47 -34.18
C ALA A 43 34.59 23.89 -35.50
N LEU A 44 33.77 23.14 -36.23
CA LEU A 44 34.12 22.57 -37.54
C LEU A 44 34.25 23.65 -38.61
N VAL A 45 33.37 24.66 -38.65
CA VAL A 45 33.48 25.80 -39.57
C VAL A 45 34.78 26.57 -39.35
N THR A 46 35.16 26.78 -38.09
CA THR A 46 36.42 27.47 -37.75
C THR A 46 37.64 26.65 -38.14
N LEU A 47 37.60 25.31 -37.99
CA LEU A 47 38.66 24.41 -38.44
C LEU A 47 38.81 24.38 -39.98
N VAL A 48 37.69 24.28 -40.69
CA VAL A 48 37.65 24.19 -42.16
C VAL A 48 38.06 25.50 -42.82
N ALA A 49 37.65 26.65 -42.26
CA ALA A 49 38.08 27.96 -42.75
C ALA A 49 39.59 28.19 -42.63
N ARG A 50 40.25 27.58 -41.62
CA ARG A 50 41.70 27.67 -41.41
C ARG A 50 42.50 26.67 -42.24
N GLY A 51 42.01 25.44 -42.44
CA GLY A 51 42.64 24.48 -43.36
C GLY A 51 42.83 25.03 -44.77
N ARG A 52 41.85 25.79 -45.27
CA ARG A 52 41.92 26.46 -46.59
C ARG A 52 42.93 27.62 -46.68
N ARG A 53 43.32 28.25 -45.55
CA ARG A 53 44.41 29.25 -45.55
C ARG A 53 45.79 28.60 -45.68
N ASN A 54 45.98 27.42 -45.08
CA ASN A 54 47.24 26.70 -45.11
C ASN A 54 47.60 26.15 -46.50
N GLU A 55 46.60 25.73 -47.29
CA GLU A 55 46.81 25.32 -48.70
C GLU A 55 47.28 26.49 -49.58
N ARG A 56 46.79 27.71 -49.31
CA ARG A 56 47.22 28.91 -50.05
C ARG A 56 48.64 29.36 -49.70
N GLN A 57 49.09 29.17 -48.47
CA GLN A 57 50.43 29.56 -48.03
C GLN A 57 51.53 28.57 -48.44
N ASN A 58 51.20 27.29 -48.67
CA ASN A 58 52.17 26.30 -49.14
C ASN A 58 52.62 26.52 -50.60
N HIS A 59 51.91 27.33 -51.39
CA HIS A 59 52.27 27.66 -52.77
C HIS A 59 53.31 28.79 -52.93
N LEU A 60 53.82 29.39 -51.85
CA LEU A 60 54.74 30.54 -51.91
C LEU A 60 56.11 30.30 -51.24
N ARG A 61 56.63 29.08 -51.22
CA ARG A 61 57.90 28.75 -50.54
C ARG A 61 59.09 28.63 -51.50
N ASP A 62 59.88 29.69 -51.58
CA ASP A 62 61.31 29.60 -51.92
C ASP A 62 62.16 30.56 -51.07
N ILE A 63 63.43 30.17 -50.85
CA ILE A 63 64.53 30.87 -50.14
C ILE A 63 64.76 30.43 -48.67
N GLY A 64 66.04 30.16 -48.35
CA GLY A 64 66.50 29.15 -47.38
C GLY A 64 66.80 29.58 -45.94
N ASN A 65 66.98 30.87 -45.62
CA ASN A 65 67.55 31.27 -44.31
C ASN A 65 66.62 32.10 -43.40
N PHE A 66 65.42 32.46 -43.87
CA PHE A 66 64.30 32.95 -43.03
C PHE A 66 63.51 31.78 -42.38
N ARG A 67 63.86 30.54 -42.74
CA ARG A 67 63.02 29.35 -42.52
C ARG A 67 62.93 28.87 -41.08
N GLU A 68 63.91 29.12 -40.20
CA GLU A 68 63.84 28.63 -38.82
C GLU A 68 63.05 29.57 -37.89
N TYR A 69 63.24 30.88 -38.03
CA TYR A 69 62.50 31.87 -37.26
C TYR A 69 61.00 31.83 -37.61
N ASP A 70 60.66 31.77 -38.91
CA ASP A 70 59.27 31.63 -39.35
C ASP A 70 58.66 30.29 -38.91
N LYS A 71 59.42 29.19 -38.91
CA LYS A 71 58.94 27.89 -38.39
C LYS A 71 58.66 27.94 -36.89
N GLN A 72 59.51 28.61 -36.10
CA GLN A 72 59.30 28.77 -34.67
C GLN A 72 58.10 29.67 -34.39
N GLN A 73 57.91 30.74 -35.15
CA GLN A 73 56.78 31.66 -35.00
C GLN A 73 55.45 31.01 -35.43
N ILE A 74 55.42 30.28 -36.55
CA ILE A 74 54.27 29.47 -36.96
C ILE A 74 53.95 28.42 -35.89
N GLY A 75 54.96 27.74 -35.32
CA GLY A 75 54.75 26.77 -34.24
C GLY A 75 54.24 27.41 -32.94
N LEU A 76 54.58 28.67 -32.68
CA LEU A 76 54.07 29.42 -31.52
C LEU A 76 52.61 29.85 -31.74
N GLU A 77 52.27 30.30 -32.94
CA GLU A 77 50.90 30.65 -33.35
C GLU A 77 49.99 29.42 -33.35
N GLU A 78 50.48 28.26 -33.80
CA GLU A 78 49.75 26.99 -33.73
C GLU A 78 49.46 26.59 -32.28
N LYS A 79 50.46 26.68 -31.40
CA LYS A 79 50.28 26.42 -29.96
C LYS A 79 49.31 27.41 -29.32
N GLN A 80 49.37 28.69 -29.69
CA GLN A 80 48.45 29.70 -29.20
C GLN A 80 47.01 29.42 -29.68
N ALA A 81 46.84 29.03 -30.93
CA ALA A 81 45.54 28.64 -31.47
C ALA A 81 44.98 27.40 -30.77
N GLN A 82 45.81 26.41 -30.45
CA GLN A 82 45.41 25.25 -29.65
C GLN A 82 44.97 25.66 -28.24
N VAL A 83 45.70 26.58 -27.60
CA VAL A 83 45.34 27.13 -26.30
C VAL A 83 43.98 27.83 -26.34
N ASP A 84 43.69 28.60 -27.40
CA ASP A 84 42.42 29.32 -27.51
C ASP A 84 41.22 28.37 -27.76
N VAL A 85 41.43 27.31 -28.54
CA VAL A 85 40.44 26.23 -28.70
C VAL A 85 40.18 25.52 -27.37
N LEU A 86 41.24 25.20 -26.62
CA LEU A 86 41.11 24.57 -25.30
C LEU A 86 40.39 25.48 -24.30
N LYS A 87 40.68 26.78 -24.28
CA LYS A 87 39.95 27.75 -23.44
C LYS A 87 38.46 27.78 -23.75
N THR A 88 38.12 27.75 -25.05
CA THR A 88 36.72 27.73 -25.50
C THR A 88 36.01 26.44 -25.08
N LEU A 89 36.72 25.30 -25.15
CA LEU A 89 36.20 24.02 -24.70
C LEU A 89 36.01 23.97 -23.17
N VAL A 90 36.95 24.51 -22.39
CA VAL A 90 36.83 24.59 -20.93
C VAL A 90 35.61 25.44 -20.55
N ALA A 91 35.45 26.62 -21.15
CA ALA A 91 34.31 27.49 -20.90
C ALA A 91 32.96 26.86 -21.30
N SER A 92 32.93 25.92 -22.25
CA SER A 92 31.70 25.19 -22.59
C SER A 92 31.41 24.05 -21.62
N LEU A 93 32.43 23.33 -21.16
CA LEU A 93 32.29 22.30 -20.13
C LEU A 93 31.83 22.88 -18.79
N GLU A 94 32.35 24.04 -18.39
CA GLU A 94 31.91 24.74 -17.18
C GLU A 94 30.43 25.15 -17.26
N ARG A 95 29.98 25.68 -18.40
CA ARG A 95 28.56 25.99 -18.62
C ARG A 95 27.67 24.75 -18.54
N ARG A 96 28.12 23.62 -19.09
CA ARG A 96 27.39 22.34 -19.00
C ARG A 96 27.33 21.82 -17.57
N LEU A 97 28.42 21.91 -16.82
CA LEU A 97 28.47 21.50 -15.42
C LEU A 97 27.49 22.33 -14.57
N ALA A 98 27.45 23.66 -14.78
CA ALA A 98 26.52 24.55 -14.09
C ALA A 98 25.05 24.20 -14.40
N ALA A 99 24.72 23.92 -15.67
CA ALA A 99 23.37 23.52 -16.07
C ALA A 99 22.94 22.18 -15.44
N LEU A 100 23.84 21.19 -15.41
CA LEU A 100 23.58 19.89 -14.78
C LEU A 100 23.37 20.03 -13.27
N GLN A 101 24.19 20.85 -12.60
CA GLN A 101 24.04 21.12 -11.17
C GLN A 101 22.71 21.82 -10.86
N TYR A 102 22.33 22.81 -11.67
CA TYR A 102 21.06 23.52 -11.52
C TYR A 102 19.86 22.56 -11.65
N ASN A 103 19.84 21.74 -12.71
CA ASN A 103 18.77 20.76 -12.93
C ASN A 103 18.69 19.71 -11.80
N GLN A 104 19.83 19.32 -11.22
CA GLN A 104 19.86 18.38 -10.10
C GLN A 104 19.27 19.00 -8.82
N VAL A 105 19.50 20.30 -8.59
CA VAL A 105 18.94 21.03 -7.45
C VAL A 105 17.43 21.24 -7.62
N GLU A 106 16.98 21.64 -8.80
CA GLU A 106 15.54 21.85 -9.10
C GLU A 106 14.75 20.54 -8.91
N ASN A 107 15.20 19.44 -9.52
CA ASN A 107 14.56 18.12 -9.36
C ASN A 107 14.51 17.66 -7.90
N ARG A 108 15.54 17.98 -7.10
CA ARG A 108 15.59 17.62 -5.68
C ARG A 108 14.55 18.39 -4.86
N GLU A 109 14.33 19.67 -5.16
CA GLU A 109 13.33 20.49 -4.46
C GLU A 109 11.90 20.12 -4.87
N ASP A 110 11.68 19.77 -6.13
CA ASP A 110 10.39 19.25 -6.60
C ASP A 110 10.05 17.93 -5.90
N LEU A 111 11.00 16.98 -5.86
CA LEU A 111 10.81 15.69 -5.20
C LEU A 111 10.55 15.84 -3.68
N LYS A 112 11.24 16.78 -3.02
CA LYS A 112 10.96 17.11 -1.61
C LYS A 112 9.55 17.69 -1.44
N SER A 113 9.09 18.50 -2.37
CA SER A 113 7.77 19.12 -2.32
C SER A 113 6.66 18.09 -2.51
N GLU A 114 6.84 17.14 -3.43
CA GLU A 114 5.95 15.99 -3.59
C GLU A 114 5.91 15.11 -2.34
N LEU A 115 7.09 14.80 -1.76
CA LEU A 115 7.17 14.01 -0.53
C LEU A 115 6.40 14.67 0.62
N ARG A 116 6.52 16.00 0.78
CA ARG A 116 5.76 16.74 1.81
C ARG A 116 4.26 16.68 1.60
N ARG A 117 3.78 16.72 0.34
CA ARG A 117 2.35 16.58 0.02
C ARG A 117 1.86 15.18 0.39
N ALA A 118 2.56 14.15 -0.07
CA ALA A 118 2.22 12.75 0.25
C ALA A 118 2.21 12.48 1.77
N GLN A 119 3.14 13.06 2.53
CA GLN A 119 3.14 12.97 3.99
C GLN A 119 1.90 13.60 4.63
N LYS A 120 1.47 14.76 4.14
CA LYS A 120 0.27 15.44 4.63
C LYS A 120 -0.99 14.62 4.34
N ASP A 121 -1.07 14.00 3.17
CA ASP A 121 -2.18 13.14 2.78
C ASP A 121 -2.22 11.87 3.65
N LEU A 122 -1.07 11.24 3.89
CA LEU A 122 -0.94 10.09 4.80
C LEU A 122 -1.43 10.43 6.22
N ASP A 123 -1.05 11.61 6.74
CA ASP A 123 -1.49 12.06 8.07
C ASP A 123 -3.00 12.34 8.12
N HIS A 124 -3.58 12.82 7.02
CA HIS A 124 -5.03 12.98 6.92
C HIS A 124 -5.75 11.63 6.97
N GLU A 125 -5.31 10.67 6.16
CA GLU A 125 -5.88 9.31 6.14
C GLU A 125 -5.76 8.61 7.51
N ARG A 126 -4.63 8.78 8.20
CA ARG A 126 -4.44 8.25 9.56
C ARG A 126 -5.49 8.78 10.54
N LYS A 127 -5.79 10.08 10.48
CA LYS A 127 -6.83 10.69 11.33
C LYS A 127 -8.22 10.14 11.01
N THR A 128 -8.53 9.96 9.73
CA THR A 128 -9.79 9.36 9.29
C THR A 128 -9.94 7.93 9.79
N VAL A 129 -8.90 7.11 9.71
CA VAL A 129 -8.92 5.73 10.25
C VAL A 129 -9.14 5.71 11.76
N VAL A 130 -8.49 6.59 12.51
CA VAL A 130 -8.71 6.72 13.96
C VAL A 130 -10.17 7.10 14.26
N TYR A 131 -10.70 8.10 13.56
CA TYR A 131 -12.10 8.51 13.72
C TYR A 131 -13.10 7.39 13.42
N LEU A 132 -12.90 6.66 12.32
CA LEU A 132 -13.76 5.53 11.95
C LEU A 132 -13.66 4.38 12.95
N ARG A 133 -12.47 4.12 13.50
CA ARG A 133 -12.28 3.13 14.56
C ARG A 133 -13.05 3.51 15.83
N ASP A 134 -12.99 4.78 16.23
CA ASP A 134 -13.70 5.25 17.42
C ASP A 134 -15.23 5.22 17.22
N GLN A 135 -15.70 5.59 16.03
CA GLN A 135 -17.10 5.42 15.62
C GLN A 135 -17.57 3.97 15.74
N LEU A 136 -16.79 3.02 15.21
CA LEU A 136 -17.10 1.59 15.27
C LEU A 136 -17.14 1.08 16.72
N ARG A 137 -16.17 1.49 17.55
CA ARG A 137 -16.13 1.15 18.97
C ARG A 137 -17.37 1.67 19.70
N ASN A 138 -17.77 2.90 19.43
CA ASN A 138 -18.95 3.52 20.03
C ASN A 138 -20.24 2.79 19.63
N GLN A 139 -20.37 2.40 18.35
CA GLN A 139 -21.48 1.57 17.89
C GLN A 139 -21.50 0.19 18.57
N GLN A 140 -20.35 -0.48 18.69
CA GLN A 140 -20.26 -1.76 19.41
C GLN A 140 -20.68 -1.63 20.88
N THR A 141 -20.28 -0.57 21.58
CA THR A 141 -20.75 -0.31 22.95
C THR A 141 -22.26 -0.04 23.03
N GLN A 142 -22.86 0.59 22.02
CA GLN A 142 -24.31 0.79 21.95
C GLN A 142 -25.06 -0.53 21.75
N PHE A 143 -24.54 -1.46 20.94
CA PHE A 143 -25.11 -2.80 20.80
C PHE A 143 -24.98 -3.64 22.07
N THR A 144 -23.94 -3.45 22.89
CA THR A 144 -23.80 -4.17 24.17
C THR A 144 -24.73 -3.67 25.29
N ALA A 145 -25.37 -2.51 25.14
CA ALA A 145 -26.17 -1.88 26.20
C ALA A 145 -27.64 -2.31 26.23
N GLN A 146 -28.16 -2.94 25.17
CA GLN A 146 -29.52 -3.48 25.16
C GLN A 146 -29.47 -5.00 25.04
N ARG A 147 -29.22 -5.67 26.18
CA ARG A 147 -29.55 -7.09 26.27
C ARG A 147 -31.04 -7.28 26.04
N SER A 148 -31.42 -8.27 25.26
CA SER A 148 -32.80 -8.72 25.14
C SER A 148 -33.39 -8.99 26.53
N PRO A 149 -34.69 -8.77 26.77
CA PRO A 149 -35.32 -9.16 28.02
C PRO A 149 -35.15 -10.66 28.28
N ALA A 150 -35.06 -11.05 29.55
CA ALA A 150 -34.93 -12.46 29.93
C ALA A 150 -36.10 -13.27 29.38
N TYR A 151 -35.83 -14.26 28.52
CA TYR A 151 -36.83 -15.26 28.18
C TYR A 151 -36.99 -16.22 29.37
N ARG A 152 -38.16 -16.84 29.51
CA ARG A 152 -38.46 -17.75 30.63
C ARG A 152 -37.44 -18.90 30.68
N ASP A 153 -36.94 -19.21 31.87
CA ASP A 153 -36.06 -20.36 32.05
C ASP A 153 -36.82 -21.67 31.82
N PRO A 154 -36.18 -22.69 31.22
CA PRO A 154 -36.80 -24.00 31.05
C PRO A 154 -37.04 -24.64 32.42
N THR A 155 -38.07 -25.47 32.50
CA THR A 155 -38.31 -26.27 33.71
C THR A 155 -37.13 -27.25 33.89
N PRO A 156 -36.45 -27.30 35.06
CA PRO A 156 -35.28 -28.15 35.25
C PRO A 156 -35.55 -29.62 34.91
N PHE A 157 -34.62 -30.24 34.17
CA PHE A 157 -34.75 -31.64 33.78
C PHE A 157 -33.94 -32.54 34.71
N GLY A 158 -34.64 -33.28 35.58
CA GLY A 158 -34.05 -34.18 36.57
C GLY A 158 -33.90 -35.64 36.11
N GLY A 159 -34.50 -36.03 34.99
CA GLY A 159 -34.46 -37.41 34.48
C GLY A 159 -35.04 -38.45 35.46
N ALA A 160 -35.97 -38.05 36.33
CA ALA A 160 -36.51 -38.91 37.38
C ALA A 160 -37.47 -39.98 36.83
N HIS A 161 -37.51 -41.14 37.49
CA HIS A 161 -38.50 -42.19 37.21
C HIS A 161 -39.93 -41.63 37.25
N GLY A 162 -40.71 -41.89 36.20
CA GLY A 162 -42.09 -41.42 36.07
C GLY A 162 -42.25 -40.07 35.35
N GLN A 163 -41.17 -39.42 34.90
CA GLN A 163 -41.29 -38.31 33.96
C GLN A 163 -41.79 -38.82 32.60
N SER A 164 -42.85 -38.21 32.09
CA SER A 164 -43.38 -38.51 30.76
C SER A 164 -42.28 -38.37 29.69
N PRO A 165 -42.24 -39.22 28.66
CA PRO A 165 -41.35 -39.01 27.50
C PRO A 165 -41.48 -37.61 26.87
N MET A 166 -42.63 -36.96 27.03
CA MET A 166 -42.82 -35.57 26.61
C MET A 166 -42.04 -34.55 27.46
N ALA A 167 -41.69 -34.87 28.71
CA ALA A 167 -40.97 -33.94 29.60
C ALA A 167 -39.60 -33.56 29.02
N LEU A 168 -38.87 -34.52 28.45
CA LEU A 168 -37.60 -34.24 27.76
C LEU A 168 -37.82 -33.38 26.51
N GLN A 169 -38.85 -33.68 25.71
CA GLN A 169 -39.16 -32.90 24.50
C GLN A 169 -39.56 -31.45 24.84
N ILE A 170 -40.36 -31.27 25.89
CA ILE A 170 -40.77 -29.95 26.39
C ILE A 170 -39.54 -29.19 26.89
N TYR A 171 -38.70 -29.82 27.72
CA TYR A 171 -37.45 -29.21 28.19
C TYR A 171 -36.56 -28.77 27.03
N LEU A 172 -36.31 -29.63 26.04
CA LEU A 172 -35.48 -29.32 24.88
C LEU A 172 -36.07 -28.17 24.04
N MET A 173 -37.39 -28.11 23.91
CA MET A 173 -38.08 -27.01 23.23
C MET A 173 -37.91 -25.69 23.99
N GLU A 174 -38.18 -25.67 25.31
CA GLU A 174 -38.01 -24.49 26.16
C GLU A 174 -36.55 -24.00 26.17
N LEU A 175 -35.61 -24.93 26.25
CA LEU A 175 -34.17 -24.66 26.22
C LEU A 175 -33.74 -24.03 24.90
N ARG A 176 -34.20 -24.58 23.76
CA ARG A 176 -33.94 -24.00 22.43
C ARG A 176 -34.50 -22.59 22.32
N LEU A 177 -35.72 -22.37 22.81
CA LEU A 177 -36.36 -21.04 22.80
C LEU A 177 -35.58 -20.03 23.64
N LYS A 178 -35.16 -20.40 24.86
CA LYS A 178 -34.32 -19.55 25.72
C LYS A 178 -33.00 -19.19 25.05
N LEU A 179 -32.27 -20.18 24.52
CA LEU A 179 -30.97 -19.96 23.90
C LEU A 179 -31.07 -19.11 22.62
N HIS A 180 -32.18 -19.23 21.88
CA HIS A 180 -32.42 -18.43 20.69
C HIS A 180 -32.86 -17.00 21.03
N ALA A 181 -33.83 -16.84 21.93
CA ALA A 181 -34.39 -15.55 22.31
C ALA A 181 -33.37 -14.66 23.04
N ASN A 182 -32.46 -15.27 23.80
CA ASN A 182 -31.38 -14.59 24.51
C ASN A 182 -30.01 -14.84 23.87
N ARG A 183 -29.91 -14.88 22.54
CA ARG A 183 -28.64 -15.15 21.83
C ARG A 183 -27.53 -14.17 22.21
N ASP A 184 -27.90 -12.92 22.47
CA ASP A 184 -27.03 -11.81 22.86
C ASP A 184 -26.59 -11.83 24.33
N TRP A 185 -27.09 -12.79 25.13
CA TRP A 185 -26.70 -12.94 26.54
C TRP A 185 -25.42 -13.74 26.73
N TRP A 186 -25.02 -14.52 25.72
CA TRP A 186 -23.92 -15.48 25.80
C TRP A 186 -22.71 -14.93 25.03
N THR A 187 -21.54 -14.92 25.69
CA THR A 187 -20.31 -14.40 25.07
C THR A 187 -19.77 -15.38 24.04
N ASP A 188 -19.87 -16.67 24.35
CA ASP A 188 -19.37 -17.77 23.53
C ASP A 188 -20.20 -19.05 23.75
N GLU A 189 -19.82 -20.12 23.07
CA GLU A 189 -20.48 -21.43 23.16
C GLU A 189 -20.33 -22.05 24.56
N SER A 190 -19.22 -21.80 25.26
CA SER A 190 -18.99 -22.34 26.60
C SER A 190 -19.97 -21.76 27.62
N ASP A 191 -20.30 -20.46 27.51
CA ASP A 191 -21.34 -19.83 28.33
C ASP A 191 -22.71 -20.47 28.10
N ARG A 192 -23.06 -20.75 26.83
CA ARG A 192 -24.32 -21.46 26.49
C ARG A 192 -24.33 -22.85 27.11
N MET A 193 -23.25 -23.60 27.00
CA MET A 193 -23.14 -24.97 27.55
C MET A 193 -23.22 -24.99 29.08
N ARG A 194 -22.55 -24.05 29.77
CA ARG A 194 -22.64 -23.91 31.24
C ARG A 194 -24.07 -23.63 31.67
N TYR A 195 -24.78 -22.78 30.93
CA TYR A 195 -26.19 -22.52 31.19
C TYR A 195 -27.04 -23.79 31.05
N VAL A 196 -26.89 -24.55 29.96
CA VAL A 196 -27.61 -25.82 29.78
C VAL A 196 -27.38 -26.74 30.98
N LEU A 197 -26.13 -26.96 31.40
CA LEU A 197 -25.82 -27.79 32.57
C LEU A 197 -26.41 -27.27 33.88
N SER A 198 -26.53 -25.95 34.03
CA SER A 198 -27.16 -25.36 35.23
C SER A 198 -28.64 -25.69 35.36
N THR A 199 -29.32 -25.94 34.23
CA THR A 199 -30.75 -26.31 34.17
C THR A 199 -31.00 -27.82 34.28
N LEU A 200 -29.93 -28.63 34.35
CA LEU A 200 -30.03 -30.06 34.61
C LEU A 200 -29.99 -30.34 36.11
N GLU A 201 -30.74 -31.35 36.52
CA GLU A 201 -30.78 -31.87 37.88
C GLU A 201 -30.58 -33.39 37.89
N GLY A 202 -30.38 -33.97 39.08
CA GLY A 202 -30.36 -35.42 39.26
C GLY A 202 -29.32 -36.15 38.40
N SER A 203 -29.73 -37.29 37.84
CA SER A 203 -28.85 -38.17 37.06
C SER A 203 -28.28 -37.50 35.81
N PRO A 204 -29.06 -36.75 34.99
CA PRO A 204 -28.50 -36.01 33.87
C PRO A 204 -27.35 -35.08 34.28
N LYS A 205 -27.51 -34.30 35.35
CA LYS A 205 -26.44 -33.40 35.82
C LYS A 205 -25.17 -34.14 36.19
N LEU A 206 -25.29 -35.28 36.88
CA LEU A 206 -24.15 -36.11 37.27
C LEU A 206 -23.46 -36.72 36.03
N CYS A 207 -24.23 -37.20 35.06
CA CYS A 207 -23.69 -37.72 33.80
C CYS A 207 -22.88 -36.66 33.04
N PHE A 208 -23.32 -35.39 33.03
CA PHE A 208 -22.57 -34.34 32.33
C PHE A 208 -21.42 -33.75 33.14
N ALA A 209 -21.42 -33.86 34.46
CA ALA A 209 -20.32 -33.40 35.31
C ALA A 209 -18.98 -34.08 34.96
N GLN A 210 -18.99 -35.31 34.44
CA GLN A 210 -17.78 -36.02 34.03
C GLN A 210 -17.08 -35.38 32.81
N PHE A 211 -17.80 -34.60 32.00
CA PHE A 211 -17.26 -33.93 30.82
C PHE A 211 -16.72 -32.53 31.13
N VAL A 212 -16.81 -32.07 32.39
CA VAL A 212 -16.36 -30.75 32.85
C VAL A 212 -15.05 -30.90 33.61
N ASN A 213 -14.04 -30.12 33.22
CA ASN A 213 -12.76 -30.01 33.91
C ASN A 213 -12.90 -29.30 35.27
N SER A 214 -11.89 -29.44 36.13
CA SER A 214 -11.80 -28.72 37.39
C SER A 214 -11.75 -27.19 37.24
N ASP A 215 -11.35 -26.69 36.06
CA ASP A 215 -11.32 -25.27 35.71
C ASP A 215 -12.64 -24.77 35.08
N GLY A 216 -13.65 -25.64 34.93
CA GLY A 216 -14.94 -25.30 34.35
C GLY A 216 -14.97 -25.23 32.82
N THR A 217 -13.95 -25.80 32.14
CA THR A 217 -13.94 -26.00 30.69
C THR A 217 -14.45 -27.39 30.31
N PHE A 218 -14.93 -27.59 29.07
CA PHE A 218 -15.46 -28.86 28.60
C PHE A 218 -14.38 -29.69 27.90
N ARG A 219 -14.33 -31.01 28.15
CA ARG A 219 -13.30 -31.92 27.59
C ARG A 219 -13.67 -32.46 26.20
N GLU A 220 -14.82 -33.11 26.12
CA GLU A 220 -15.20 -33.94 24.96
C GLU A 220 -16.37 -33.34 24.20
N ILE A 221 -17.24 -32.62 24.91
CA ILE A 221 -18.40 -31.95 24.33
C ILE A 221 -17.99 -30.51 24.01
N THR A 222 -18.28 -30.05 22.81
CA THR A 222 -17.85 -28.72 22.32
C THR A 222 -19.01 -27.80 21.97
N THR A 223 -20.24 -28.34 21.89
CA THR A 223 -21.43 -27.59 21.50
C THR A 223 -22.63 -27.92 22.38
N VAL A 224 -23.58 -26.99 22.46
CA VAL A 224 -24.88 -27.25 23.11
C VAL A 224 -25.66 -28.36 22.40
N GLU A 225 -25.58 -28.43 21.08
CA GLU A 225 -26.30 -29.40 20.27
C GLU A 225 -25.85 -30.83 20.62
N GLU A 226 -24.56 -31.04 20.85
CA GLU A 226 -24.04 -32.33 21.35
C GLU A 226 -24.59 -32.68 22.74
N ILE A 227 -24.74 -31.71 23.65
CA ILE A 227 -25.38 -31.93 24.96
C ILE A 227 -26.84 -32.38 24.75
N MET A 228 -27.58 -31.70 23.88
CA MET A 228 -28.98 -32.03 23.58
C MET A 228 -29.12 -33.43 22.96
N ASP A 229 -28.22 -33.81 22.06
CA ASP A 229 -28.22 -35.13 21.43
C ASP A 229 -27.88 -36.23 22.44
N GLN A 230 -26.95 -35.98 23.36
CA GLN A 230 -26.62 -36.91 24.43
C GLN A 230 -27.78 -37.06 25.42
N LEU A 231 -28.49 -35.98 25.76
CA LEU A 231 -29.70 -36.03 26.60
C LEU A 231 -30.79 -36.92 25.99
N GLN A 232 -30.93 -36.95 24.66
CA GLN A 232 -31.87 -37.84 23.97
C GLN A 232 -31.45 -39.31 23.98
N LYS A 233 -30.14 -39.57 24.13
CA LYS A 233 -29.57 -40.92 24.18
C LYS A 233 -29.47 -41.47 25.60
N LEU A 234 -29.66 -40.64 26.63
CA LEU A 234 -29.65 -41.10 28.01
C LEU A 234 -30.74 -42.17 28.17
N PRO A 235 -30.40 -43.35 28.72
CA PRO A 235 -31.41 -44.35 29.01
C PRO A 235 -32.39 -43.73 30.00
N THR A 236 -33.64 -43.53 29.59
CA THR A 236 -34.75 -43.51 30.54
C THR A 236 -34.68 -44.86 31.23
N GLN A 237 -34.12 -44.91 32.44
CA GLN A 237 -33.93 -46.18 33.14
C GLN A 237 -35.31 -46.82 33.32
N SER A 238 -35.59 -47.85 32.54
CA SER A 238 -36.76 -48.70 32.68
C SER A 238 -36.42 -49.72 33.76
N ALA A 239 -37.06 -49.63 34.91
CA ALA A 239 -37.14 -50.69 35.91
C ALA A 239 -38.61 -50.85 36.29
#